data_AF-A0A350I458-F1
#
_entry.id   AF-A0A350I458-F1
#
_cell.length_a   1.000
_cell.length_b   1.000
_cell.length_c   1.000
_cell.angle_alpha   90.00
_cell.angle_beta   90.00
_cell.angle_gamma   90.00
#
_symmetry.space_group_name_H-M   'P 1'
#
loop_
_entity.id
_entity.type
_entity.pdbx_description
1 polymer ?
#
loop_
_entity_poly.entity_id
_entity_poly.type
_entity_poly.pdbx_seq_one_letter_code
_entity_poly.pdbx_strand_id
1 'polypeptide(L)'
;MPSKAQIHSVDALELFRVKLVQYLEKSITTMDEVGSDLKRTLIWLEEQQKPFWEHQVRLKRRALEETRNEIFGAKLSQMRHSSDAQQVAFQRAKQAFEEAEEKLHRVKKWCRRYQSDVEPLGREVEKL
;
A
#
# COMPACT_ATOMS: atom_id res chain seq x y z
N MET A 1 -16.74 45.63 28.49
CA MET A 1 -15.48 46.41 28.43
C MET A 1 -14.40 45.50 27.85
N PRO A 2 -13.79 45.78 26.69
CA PRO A 2 -12.69 44.95 26.23
C PRO A 2 -11.48 45.18 27.17
N SER A 3 -10.90 44.11 27.67
CA SER A 3 -9.71 44.19 28.53
C SER A 3 -8.54 44.75 27.71
N LYS A 4 -7.81 45.71 28.28
CA LYS A 4 -6.55 46.19 27.68
C LYS A 4 -5.55 45.03 27.69
N ALA A 5 -4.93 44.75 26.54
CA ALA A 5 -3.86 43.76 26.46
C ALA A 5 -2.66 44.24 27.29
N GLN A 6 -2.18 43.40 28.22
CA GLN A 6 -0.95 43.65 28.97
C GLN A 6 0.25 43.26 28.09
N ILE A 7 0.69 44.19 27.25
CA ILE A 7 1.88 44.00 26.41
C ILE A 7 3.10 44.39 27.24
N HIS A 8 3.91 43.39 27.62
CA HIS A 8 5.11 43.59 28.43
C HIS A 8 6.37 43.88 27.59
N SER A 9 6.39 43.50 26.31
CA SER A 9 7.49 43.79 25.38
C SER A 9 6.98 43.72 23.94
N VAL A 10 7.21 44.80 23.18
CA VAL A 10 6.87 44.86 21.75
C VAL A 10 7.87 44.06 20.92
N ASP A 11 9.17 44.13 21.26
CA ASP A 11 10.23 43.38 20.60
C ASP A 11 10.01 41.85 20.68
N ALA A 12 9.52 41.37 21.84
CA ALA A 12 9.17 39.96 22.01
C ALA A 12 8.02 39.54 21.09
N LEU A 13 7.03 40.42 20.87
CA LEU A 13 5.92 40.17 19.94
C LEU A 13 6.39 40.18 18.49
N GLU A 14 7.29 41.08 18.11
CA GLU A 14 7.88 41.10 16.77
C GLU A 14 8.70 39.83 16.51
N LEU A 15 9.56 39.44 17.46
CA LEU A 15 10.34 38.21 17.34
C LEU A 15 9.43 36.98 17.27
N PHE A 16 8.41 36.90 18.12
CA PHE A 16 7.43 35.82 18.07
C PHE A 16 6.73 35.75 16.71
N ARG A 17 6.28 36.89 16.18
CA ARG A 17 5.67 36.96 14.85
C ARG A 17 6.61 36.43 13.77
N VAL A 18 7.87 36.85 13.76
CA VAL A 18 8.86 36.38 12.77
C VAL A 18 9.04 34.86 12.87
N LYS A 19 9.19 34.32 14.09
CA LYS A 19 9.34 32.88 14.31
C LYS A 19 8.09 32.09 13.92
N LEU A 20 6.91 32.63 14.19
CA LEU A 20 5.64 32.01 13.84
C LEU A 20 5.46 31.95 12.32
N VAL A 21 5.77 33.03 11.58
CA VAL A 21 5.72 33.02 10.12
C VAL A 21 6.67 31.98 9.53
N GLN A 22 7.92 31.94 10.00
CA GLN A 22 8.90 30.94 9.55
C GLN A 22 8.46 29.49 9.84
N TYR A 23 7.79 29.27 10.98
CA TYR A 23 7.24 27.97 11.32
C TYR A 23 6.08 27.59 10.38
N LEU A 24 5.15 28.52 10.14
CA LEU A 24 4.00 28.29 9.27
C LEU A 24 4.43 27.96 7.84
N GLU A 25 5.34 28.75 7.27
CA GLU A 25 5.89 28.51 5.93
C GLU A 25 6.47 27.10 5.80
N LYS A 26 7.33 26.70 6.75
CA LYS A 26 7.94 25.36 6.75
C LYS A 26 6.91 24.25 6.94
N SER A 27 5.93 24.48 7.82
CA SER A 27 4.90 23.47 8.14
C SER A 27 4.00 23.22 6.94
N ILE A 28 3.53 24.29 6.28
CA ILE A 28 2.70 24.19 5.07
C ILE A 28 3.44 23.44 3.97
N THR A 29 4.68 23.82 3.66
CA THR A 29 5.48 23.13 2.63
C THR A 29 5.67 21.65 2.96
N THR A 30 6.02 21.32 4.20
CA THR A 30 6.21 19.92 4.62
C THR A 30 4.90 19.12 4.53
N MET A 31 3.78 19.74 4.89
CA MET A 31 2.45 19.13 4.83
C MET A 31 2.00 18.88 3.39
N ASP A 32 2.29 19.79 2.46
CA ASP A 32 2.01 19.63 1.03
C ASP A 32 2.83 18.50 0.40
N GLU A 33 4.11 18.39 0.78
CA GLU A 33 4.99 17.29 0.34
C GLU A 33 4.47 15.94 0.81
N VAL A 34 4.12 15.84 2.10
CA VAL A 34 3.52 14.62 2.67
C VAL A 34 2.19 14.32 1.97
N GLY A 35 1.31 15.30 1.80
CA GLY A 35 0.04 15.12 1.09
C GLY A 35 0.22 14.59 -0.34
N SER A 36 1.23 15.09 -1.05
CA SER A 36 1.59 14.64 -2.40
C SER A 36 2.11 13.21 -2.42
N ASP A 37 3.00 12.84 -1.50
CA ASP A 37 3.48 11.47 -1.34
C ASP A 37 2.36 10.51 -0.97
N LEU A 38 1.40 10.98 -0.15
CA LEU A 38 0.27 10.18 0.23
C LEU A 38 -0.63 9.89 -0.99
N LYS A 39 -0.94 10.90 -1.82
CA LYS A 39 -1.72 10.71 -3.06
C LYS A 39 -1.01 9.77 -4.02
N ARG A 40 0.30 9.95 -4.21
CA ARG A 40 1.13 9.08 -5.07
C ARG A 40 1.11 7.62 -4.60
N THR A 41 1.19 7.38 -3.30
CA THR A 41 1.17 6.03 -2.73
C THR A 41 -0.17 5.35 -2.94
N LEU A 42 -1.30 6.08 -2.81
CA LEU A 42 -2.63 5.53 -3.09
C LEU A 42 -2.75 5.11 -4.56
N ILE A 43 -2.38 5.99 -5.48
CA ILE A 43 -2.41 5.72 -6.92
C ILE A 43 -1.55 4.49 -7.23
N TRP A 44 -0.35 4.40 -6.67
CA TRP A 44 0.53 3.25 -6.85
C TRP A 44 -0.10 1.94 -6.33
N LEU A 45 -0.77 1.97 -5.18
CA LEU A 45 -1.47 0.79 -4.65
C LEU A 45 -2.63 0.35 -5.54
N GLU A 46 -3.44 1.29 -6.01
CA GLU A 46 -4.69 1.02 -6.73
C GLU A 46 -4.49 0.72 -8.21
N GLU A 47 -3.64 1.50 -8.88
CA GLU A 47 -3.47 1.43 -10.34
C GLU A 47 -2.31 0.52 -10.74
N GLN A 48 -1.35 0.26 -9.86
CA GLN A 48 -0.18 -0.57 -10.18
C GLN A 48 -0.17 -1.88 -9.39
N GLN A 49 -0.11 -1.81 -8.05
CA GLN A 49 0.08 -3.01 -7.23
C GLN A 49 -1.11 -3.96 -7.30
N LYS A 50 -2.33 -3.45 -7.12
CA LYS A 50 -3.52 -4.31 -7.12
C LYS A 50 -3.69 -5.04 -8.48
N PRO A 51 -3.68 -4.36 -9.65
CA PRO A 51 -3.76 -5.04 -10.93
C PRO A 51 -2.61 -6.03 -11.18
N PHE A 52 -1.39 -5.66 -10.77
CA PHE A 52 -0.23 -6.55 -10.89
C PHE A 52 -0.44 -7.85 -10.12
N TRP A 53 -0.83 -7.78 -8.84
CA TRP A 53 -1.04 -8.99 -8.03
C TRP A 53 -2.27 -9.79 -8.46
N GLU A 54 -3.34 -9.15 -8.94
CA GLU A 54 -4.49 -9.84 -9.55
C GLU A 54 -4.05 -10.64 -10.78
N HIS A 55 -3.21 -10.05 -11.63
CA HIS A 55 -2.63 -10.74 -12.78
C HIS A 55 -1.72 -11.90 -12.36
N GLN A 56 -0.84 -11.69 -11.38
CA GLN A 56 0.07 -12.75 -10.87
C GLN A 56 -0.69 -13.93 -10.28
N VAL A 57 -1.75 -13.68 -9.51
CA VAL A 57 -2.63 -14.73 -8.97
C VAL A 57 -3.25 -15.53 -10.11
N ARG A 58 -3.75 -14.87 -11.17
CA ARG A 58 -4.32 -15.55 -12.34
C ARG A 58 -3.30 -16.44 -13.05
N LEU A 59 -2.09 -15.93 -13.30
CA LEU A 59 -1.02 -16.69 -13.95
C LEU A 59 -0.62 -17.92 -13.13
N LYS A 60 -0.40 -17.75 -11.83
CA LYS A 60 0.08 -18.81 -10.95
C LYS A 60 -1.02 -19.85 -10.66
N ARG A 61 -2.28 -19.43 -10.62
CA ARG A 61 -3.43 -20.35 -10.59
C ARG A 61 -3.43 -21.26 -11.81
N ARG A 62 -3.23 -20.69 -13.00
CA ARG A 62 -3.18 -21.47 -14.25
C ARG A 62 -2.03 -22.49 -14.22
N ALA A 63 -0.83 -22.07 -13.80
CA ALA A 63 0.31 -22.99 -13.66
C ALA A 63 0.06 -24.11 -12.63
N LEU A 64 -0.64 -23.81 -11.53
CA LEU A 64 -1.04 -24.81 -10.55
C LEU A 64 -2.02 -25.83 -11.14
N GLU A 65 -3.01 -25.39 -11.91
CA GLU A 65 -3.95 -26.30 -12.58
C GLU A 65 -3.29 -27.12 -13.69
N GLU A 66 -2.35 -26.54 -14.45
CA GLU A 66 -1.57 -27.24 -15.47
C GLU A 66 -0.75 -28.39 -14.85
N THR A 67 0.02 -28.11 -13.79
CA THR A 67 0.79 -29.14 -13.08
C THR A 67 -0.09 -30.20 -12.40
N ARG A 68 -1.28 -29.81 -11.91
CA ARG A 68 -2.26 -30.77 -11.37
C ARG A 68 -2.78 -31.72 -12.46
N ASN A 69 -3.12 -31.18 -13.63
CA ASN A 69 -3.63 -31.96 -14.76
C ASN A 69 -2.57 -32.91 -15.31
N GLU A 70 -1.30 -32.49 -15.37
CA GLU A 70 -0.18 -33.36 -15.75
C GLU A 70 -0.03 -34.57 -14.81
N ILE A 71 -0.09 -34.34 -13.50
CA ILE A 71 -0.05 -35.42 -12.49
C ILE A 71 -1.24 -36.37 -12.67
N PHE A 72 -2.44 -35.83 -12.90
CA PHE A 72 -3.65 -36.64 -13.09
C PHE A 72 -3.58 -37.47 -14.38
N GLY A 73 -3.14 -36.88 -15.49
CA GLY A 73 -2.93 -37.58 -16.76
C GLY A 73 -1.90 -38.71 -16.65
N ALA A 74 -0.76 -38.45 -15.98
CA ALA A 74 0.26 -39.47 -15.73
C ALA A 74 -0.27 -40.64 -14.90
N LYS A 75 -1.10 -40.37 -13.88
CA LYS A 75 -1.75 -41.42 -13.07
C LYS A 75 -2.73 -42.26 -13.90
N LEU A 76 -3.46 -41.66 -14.84
CA LEU A 76 -4.45 -42.35 -15.67
C LEU A 76 -3.81 -43.21 -16.76
N SER A 77 -2.65 -42.80 -17.30
CA SER A 77 -1.98 -43.47 -18.42
C SER A 77 -1.27 -44.79 -18.06
N GLN A 78 -1.32 -45.25 -16.80
CA GLN A 78 -0.54 -46.40 -16.27
C GLN A 78 0.99 -46.31 -16.50
N MET A 79 1.51 -45.23 -17.09
CA MET A 79 2.94 -44.98 -17.20
C MET A 79 3.48 -44.41 -15.88
N ARG A 80 3.78 -45.33 -14.96
CA ARG A 80 4.47 -45.10 -13.68
C ARG A 80 3.72 -44.20 -12.68
N HIS A 81 3.99 -44.44 -11.40
CA HIS A 81 3.66 -43.49 -10.34
C HIS A 81 4.17 -42.10 -10.73
N SER A 82 3.39 -41.04 -10.43
CA SER A 82 3.80 -39.65 -10.65
C SER A 82 5.24 -39.47 -10.19
N SER A 83 6.13 -39.00 -11.07
CA SER A 83 7.55 -38.85 -10.74
C SER A 83 7.72 -37.87 -9.57
N ASP A 84 8.69 -38.11 -8.69
CA ASP A 84 9.04 -37.18 -7.59
C ASP A 84 9.25 -35.75 -8.10
N ALA A 85 9.79 -35.62 -9.33
CA ALA A 85 9.96 -34.33 -10.00
C ALA A 85 8.62 -33.61 -10.26
N GLN A 86 7.56 -34.34 -10.65
CA GLN A 86 6.23 -33.76 -10.88
C GLN A 86 5.58 -33.33 -9.56
N GLN A 87 5.75 -34.11 -8.50
CA GLN A 87 5.26 -33.74 -7.16
C GLN A 87 5.95 -32.48 -6.64
N VAL A 88 7.28 -32.37 -6.80
CA VAL A 88 8.03 -31.15 -6.44
C VAL A 88 7.58 -29.95 -7.27
N ALA A 89 7.35 -30.12 -8.57
CA ALA A 89 6.84 -29.05 -9.44
C ALA A 89 5.46 -28.54 -8.99
N PHE A 90 4.54 -29.45 -8.64
CA PHE A 90 3.23 -29.08 -8.10
C PHE A 90 3.34 -28.34 -6.77
N GLN A 91 4.18 -28.79 -5.84
CA GLN A 91 4.38 -28.10 -4.56
C GLN A 91 4.94 -26.68 -4.75
N ARG A 92 5.89 -26.50 -5.67
CA ARG A 92 6.42 -25.17 -6.03
C ARG A 92 5.35 -24.28 -6.63
N ALA A 93 4.54 -24.79 -7.56
CA ALA A 93 3.45 -24.04 -8.16
C ALA A 93 2.41 -23.62 -7.11
N LYS A 94 2.10 -24.52 -6.16
CA LYS A 94 1.19 -24.26 -5.04
C LYS A 94 1.72 -23.15 -4.13
N GLN A 95 2.97 -23.26 -3.67
CA GLN A 95 3.59 -22.24 -2.83
C GLN A 95 3.63 -20.86 -3.51
N ALA A 96 3.98 -20.84 -4.80
CA ALA A 96 4.01 -19.59 -5.57
C ALA A 96 2.61 -18.95 -5.66
N PHE A 97 1.58 -19.76 -5.86
CA PHE A 97 0.19 -19.29 -5.90
C PHE A 97 -0.26 -18.73 -4.54
N GLU A 98 0.00 -19.45 -3.45
CA GLU A 98 -0.30 -19.00 -2.08
C GLU A 98 0.40 -17.67 -1.75
N GLU A 99 1.69 -17.54 -2.09
CA GLU A 99 2.43 -16.29 -1.90
C GLU A 99 1.80 -15.11 -2.66
N ALA A 100 1.35 -15.34 -3.90
CA ALA A 100 0.70 -14.30 -4.68
C ALA A 100 -0.68 -13.92 -4.13
N GLU A 101 -1.46 -14.89 -3.64
CA GLU A 101 -2.74 -14.63 -2.97
C GLU A 101 -2.54 -13.83 -1.68
N GLU A 102 -1.54 -14.17 -0.87
CA GLU A 102 -1.19 -13.40 0.33
C GLU A 102 -0.81 -11.95 0.00
N LYS A 103 0.04 -11.75 -1.01
CA LYS A 103 0.44 -10.41 -1.43
C LYS A 103 -0.75 -9.60 -1.96
N LEU A 104 -1.62 -10.22 -2.75
CA LEU A 104 -2.86 -9.58 -3.20
C LEU A 104 -3.76 -9.20 -2.02
N HIS A 105 -3.89 -10.08 -1.03
CA HIS A 105 -4.67 -9.81 0.17
C HIS A 105 -4.11 -8.61 0.94
N ARG A 106 -2.78 -8.56 1.13
CA ARG A 106 -2.11 -7.43 1.79
C ARG A 106 -2.32 -6.12 1.03
N VAL A 107 -2.20 -6.13 -0.29
CA VAL A 107 -2.41 -4.94 -1.13
C VAL A 107 -3.86 -4.45 -1.01
N LYS A 108 -4.84 -5.35 -1.12
CA LYS A 108 -6.26 -5.00 -0.94
C LYS A 108 -6.55 -4.45 0.45
N LYS A 109 -5.93 -5.00 1.50
CA LYS A 109 -6.01 -4.48 2.86
C LYS A 109 -5.46 -3.06 2.95
N TRP A 110 -4.30 -2.81 2.34
CA TRP A 110 -3.70 -1.48 2.32
C TRP A 110 -4.53 -0.46 1.53
N CYS A 111 -5.07 -0.80 0.36
CA CYS A 111 -5.99 0.09 -0.38
C CYS A 111 -7.16 0.55 0.50
N ARG A 112 -7.83 -0.40 1.19
CA ARG A 112 -8.97 -0.08 2.08
C ARG A 112 -8.56 0.79 3.26
N ARG A 113 -7.44 0.44 3.91
CA ARG A 113 -6.94 1.18 5.06
C ARG A 113 -6.52 2.59 4.68
N TYR A 114 -5.99 2.78 3.49
CA TYR A 114 -5.59 4.08 2.99
C TYR A 114 -6.78 5.04 2.82
N GLN A 115 -7.86 4.55 2.19
CA GLN A 115 -9.11 5.29 2.04
C GLN A 115 -9.77 5.61 3.40
N SER A 116 -9.70 4.68 4.36
CA SER A 116 -10.29 4.82 5.69
C SER A 116 -9.52 5.76 6.62
N ASP A 117 -8.19 5.59 6.71
CA ASP A 117 -7.39 6.19 7.78
C ASP A 117 -6.61 7.41 7.27
N VAL A 118 -6.08 7.34 6.05
CA VAL A 118 -5.09 8.30 5.54
C VAL A 118 -5.76 9.46 4.81
N GLU A 119 -6.78 9.17 3.99
CA GLU A 119 -7.49 10.19 3.22
C GLU A 119 -8.24 11.23 4.10
N PRO A 120 -8.87 10.86 5.23
CA PRO A 120 -9.46 11.85 6.14
C PRO A 120 -8.40 12.75 6.79
N LEU A 121 -7.29 12.17 7.27
CA LEU A 121 -6.20 12.92 7.89
C LEU A 121 -5.53 13.88 6.90
N GLY A 122 -5.34 13.45 5.66
CA GLY A 122 -4.85 14.33 4.58
C GLY A 122 -5.76 15.53 4.32
N ARG A 123 -7.08 15.33 4.36
CA ARG A 123 -8.05 16.43 4.20
C ARG A 123 -8.11 17.38 5.40
N GLU A 124 -7.78 16.92 6.60
CA GLU A 124 -7.66 17.81 7.76
C GLU A 124 -6.40 18.68 7.67
N VAL A 125 -5.31 18.09 7.17
CA VAL A 125 -4.05 18.77 6.90
C VAL A 125 -4.20 19.87 5.84
N GLU A 126 -4.95 19.63 4.76
CA GLU A 126 -5.22 20.64 3.71
C GLU A 126 -6.12 21.81 4.17
N LYS A 127 -6.79 21.71 5.33
CA LYS A 127 -7.70 22.75 5.85
C LYS A 127 -7.06 23.70 6.86
N LEU A 128 -5.84 23.41 7.32
CA LEU A 128 -5.07 24.22 8.26
C LEU A 128 -4.32 25.33 7.54
#